data_AF-A0A0E3PXX3-F1
#
_entry.id   AF-A0A0E3PXX3-F1
#
_cell.length_a   1.000
_cell.length_b   1.000
_cell.length_c   1.000
_cell.angle_alpha   90.00
_cell.angle_beta   90.00
_cell.angle_gamma   90.00
#
_symmetry.space_group_name_H-M   'P 1'
#
loop_
_entity.id
_entity.type
_entity.pdbx_description
1 polymer ?
#
loop_
_entity_poly.entity_id
_entity_poly.type
_entity_poly.pdbx_seq_one_letter_code
_entity_poly.pdbx_strand_id
1 'polypeptide(L)'
;MATSEARQKANLRRMKELMEEIENTIDDSALIDELNELMRKRYPLSLKWHLIIFKSEVERSLKFLEDIRKEEMKIAGKNRKQGKGPKEGLKQIYYKSSDIPGAYRLDYCLVYDTDINQYKWLRCNTPRNTRAKVFTIPKSMIGEDRLHWSEETKQKWGEDSIGQMELVERAINN
;
A
#
# COMPACT_ATOMS: atom_id res chain seq x y z
N MET A 1 4.88 -0.16 34.53
CA MET A 1 5.50 -0.73 33.31
C MET A 1 4.39 -1.23 32.39
N ALA A 2 4.34 -0.81 31.12
CA ALA A 2 3.39 -1.39 30.16
C ALA A 2 3.77 -2.84 29.82
N THR A 3 2.79 -3.74 29.76
CA THR A 3 2.95 -5.15 29.34
C THR A 3 3.36 -5.25 27.87
N SER A 4 3.91 -6.40 27.45
CA SER A 4 4.32 -6.63 26.06
C SER A 4 3.16 -6.45 25.07
N GLU A 5 1.96 -6.90 25.45
CA GLU A 5 0.72 -6.76 24.67
C GLU A 5 0.29 -5.29 24.52
N ALA A 6 0.28 -4.53 25.62
CA ALA A 6 -0.08 -3.11 25.59
C ALA A 6 0.88 -2.30 24.69
N ARG A 7 2.18 -2.64 24.70
CA ARG A 7 3.17 -2.04 23.79
C ARG A 7 2.91 -2.40 22.33
N GLN A 8 2.57 -3.66 22.05
CA GLN A 8 2.25 -4.10 20.70
C GLN A 8 1.03 -3.35 20.14
N LYS A 9 -0.05 -3.30 20.91
CA LYS A 9 -1.28 -2.56 20.59
C LYS A 9 -0.99 -1.08 20.31
N ALA A 10 -0.21 -0.43 21.18
CA ALA A 10 0.20 0.96 20.98
C ALA A 10 1.02 1.15 19.69
N ASN A 11 1.97 0.26 19.40
CA ASN A 11 2.78 0.35 18.18
C ASN A 11 1.92 0.16 16.91
N LEU A 12 1.00 -0.80 16.90
CA LEU A 12 0.11 -1.04 15.75
C LEU A 12 -0.83 0.16 15.52
N ARG A 13 -1.39 0.70 16.59
CA ARG A 13 -2.19 1.93 16.52
C ARG A 13 -1.37 3.10 15.96
N ARG A 14 -0.15 3.29 16.47
CA ARG A 14 0.73 4.37 15.98
C ARG A 14 1.10 4.19 14.51
N MET A 15 1.36 2.96 14.05
CA MET A 15 1.58 2.69 12.62
C MET A 15 0.38 3.13 11.76
N LYS A 16 -0.84 2.84 12.21
CA LYS A 16 -2.06 3.23 11.50
C LYS A 16 -2.20 4.75 11.44
N GLU A 17 -1.98 5.43 12.56
CA GLU A 17 -1.99 6.90 12.65
C GLU A 17 -0.93 7.52 11.74
N LEU A 18 0.30 7.01 11.75
CA LEU A 18 1.38 7.46 10.84
C LEU A 18 1.01 7.32 9.37
N MET A 19 0.41 6.18 8.97
CA MET A 19 -0.04 5.99 7.60
C MET A 19 -1.10 7.02 7.20
N GLU A 20 -2.05 7.33 8.10
CA GLU A 20 -3.05 8.38 7.87
C GLU A 20 -2.43 9.78 7.82
N GLU A 21 -1.46 10.08 8.69
CA GLU A 21 -0.75 11.37 8.66
C GLU A 21 0.01 11.54 7.33
N ILE A 22 0.77 10.51 6.90
CA ILE A 22 1.50 10.51 5.63
C ILE A 22 0.56 10.72 4.43
N GLU A 23 -0.62 10.09 4.45
CA GLU A 23 -1.66 10.26 3.42
C GLU A 23 -2.15 11.73 3.29
N ASN A 24 -2.01 12.54 4.34
CA ASN A 24 -2.56 13.89 4.43
C ASN A 24 -1.50 15.02 4.44
N THR A 25 -0.20 14.73 4.59
CA THR A 25 0.88 15.74 4.59
C THR A 25 1.90 15.47 3.50
N ILE A 26 2.45 16.50 2.85
CA ILE A 26 3.56 16.37 1.89
C ILE A 26 4.92 16.25 2.62
N ASP A 27 5.05 16.88 3.78
CA ASP A 27 6.25 16.79 4.63
C ASP A 27 6.13 15.57 5.55
N ASP A 28 6.46 14.42 5.00
CA ASP A 28 6.18 13.10 5.56
C ASP A 28 7.46 12.29 5.85
N SER A 29 8.64 12.87 5.64
CA SER A 29 9.92 12.15 5.76
C SER A 29 10.11 11.59 7.17
N ALA A 30 9.91 12.42 8.20
CA ALA A 30 10.05 12.00 9.59
C ALA A 30 8.99 10.95 9.99
N LEU A 31 7.78 11.06 9.43
CA LEU A 31 6.70 10.08 9.67
C LEU A 31 7.04 8.71 9.07
N ILE A 32 7.69 8.70 7.91
CA ILE A 32 8.15 7.46 7.25
C ILE A 32 9.30 6.83 8.02
N ASP A 33 10.22 7.63 8.54
CA ASP A 33 11.29 7.14 9.40
C ASP A 33 10.71 6.47 10.65
N GLU A 34 9.75 7.11 11.33
CA GLU A 34 9.05 6.53 12.48
C GLU A 34 8.31 5.23 12.09
N LEU A 35 7.61 5.22 10.95
CA LEU A 35 6.92 4.02 10.46
C LEU A 35 7.89 2.86 10.22
N ASN A 36 9.04 3.14 9.60
CA ASN A 36 10.10 2.17 9.36
C ASN A 36 10.70 1.62 10.66
N GLU A 37 10.86 2.45 11.68
CA GLU A 37 11.31 2.01 13.00
C GLU A 37 10.29 1.07 13.66
N LEU A 38 9.00 1.41 13.63
CA LEU A 38 7.95 0.54 14.15
C LEU A 38 7.96 -0.81 13.40
N MET A 39 8.11 -0.83 12.08
CA MET A 39 8.15 -2.07 11.30
C MET A 39 9.31 -3.01 11.67
N ARG A 40 10.40 -2.50 12.27
CA ARG A 40 11.53 -3.31 12.74
C ARG A 40 11.26 -4.00 14.09
N LYS A 41 10.24 -3.57 14.82
CA LYS A 41 9.87 -4.17 16.11
C LYS A 41 9.27 -5.57 15.94
N ARG A 42 9.18 -6.32 17.05
CA ARG A 42 8.55 -7.65 17.09
C ARG A 42 7.08 -7.55 17.49
N TYR A 43 6.24 -8.36 16.85
CA TYR A 43 4.79 -8.40 17.06
C TYR A 43 4.32 -9.85 17.31
N PRO A 44 4.65 -10.45 18.47
CA PRO A 44 4.41 -11.88 18.73
C PRO A 44 2.94 -12.30 18.65
N LEU A 45 1.98 -11.41 18.94
CA LEU A 45 0.54 -11.74 18.82
C LEU A 45 0.06 -11.82 17.37
N SER A 46 0.85 -11.30 16.42
CA SER A 46 0.57 -11.41 15.00
C SER A 46 1.20 -12.68 14.42
N LEU A 47 0.54 -13.24 13.40
CA LEU A 47 1.12 -14.33 12.62
C LEU A 47 2.33 -13.83 11.83
N LYS A 48 3.34 -14.69 11.69
CA LYS A 48 4.54 -14.43 10.92
C LYS A 48 4.17 -14.17 9.46
N TRP A 49 3.23 -14.96 8.92
CA TRP A 49 2.70 -14.75 7.57
C TRP A 49 2.06 -13.36 7.40
N HIS A 50 1.19 -12.95 8.34
CA HIS A 50 0.57 -11.63 8.30
C HIS A 50 1.60 -10.50 8.34
N LEU A 51 2.66 -10.64 9.15
CA LEU A 51 3.75 -9.67 9.23
C LEU A 51 4.52 -9.53 7.91
N ILE A 52 4.81 -10.65 7.24
CA ILE A 52 5.51 -10.65 5.95
C ILE A 52 4.71 -9.85 4.92
N ILE A 53 3.41 -10.14 4.84
CA ILE A 53 2.53 -9.51 3.86
C ILE A 53 2.29 -8.05 4.18
N PHE A 54 2.05 -7.73 5.45
CA PHE A 54 1.91 -6.35 5.91
C PHE A 54 3.14 -5.50 5.55
N LYS A 55 4.36 -5.98 5.82
CA LYS A 55 5.60 -5.26 5.46
C LYS A 55 5.73 -5.05 3.95
N SER A 56 5.47 -6.10 3.16
CA SER A 56 5.49 -6.02 1.70
C SER A 56 4.50 -4.98 1.17
N GLU A 57 3.30 -4.92 1.74
CA GLU A 57 2.29 -3.92 1.38
C GLU A 57 2.69 -2.50 1.77
N VAL A 58 3.30 -2.29 2.95
CA VAL A 58 3.80 -0.98 3.36
C VAL A 58 4.93 -0.51 2.45
N GLU A 59 5.92 -1.36 2.19
CA GLU A 59 7.04 -1.04 1.28
C GLU A 59 6.55 -0.68 -0.12
N ARG A 60 5.57 -1.44 -0.63
CA ARG A 60 4.96 -1.15 -1.93
C ARG A 60 4.21 0.19 -1.91
N SER A 61 3.50 0.49 -0.84
CA SER A 61 2.78 1.76 -0.65
C SER A 61 3.75 2.95 -0.60
N LEU A 62 4.89 2.81 0.09
CA LEU A 62 5.94 3.84 0.12
C LEU A 62 6.56 4.08 -1.26
N LYS A 63 6.82 3.03 -2.05
CA LYS A 63 7.28 3.18 -3.44
C LYS A 63 6.26 3.95 -4.30
N PHE A 64 4.99 3.65 -4.15
CA PHE A 64 3.93 4.40 -4.84
C PHE A 64 3.88 5.87 -4.38
N LEU A 65 4.05 6.11 -3.09
CA LEU A 65 4.10 7.46 -2.54
C LEU A 65 5.25 8.29 -3.13
N GLU A 66 6.43 7.70 -3.32
CA GLU A 66 7.54 8.38 -4.00
C GLU A 66 7.19 8.79 -5.44
N ASP A 67 6.49 7.92 -6.18
CA ASP A 67 6.05 8.23 -7.53
C ASP A 67 4.97 9.32 -7.55
N ILE A 68 4.07 9.33 -6.55
CA ILE A 68 3.10 10.41 -6.34
C ILE A 68 3.84 11.73 -6.08
N ARG A 69 4.83 11.76 -5.17
CA ARG A 69 5.63 12.97 -4.88
C ARG A 69 6.34 13.51 -6.12
N LYS A 70 6.90 12.63 -6.97
CA LYS A 70 7.55 13.04 -8.23
C LYS A 70 6.56 13.75 -9.16
N GLU A 71 5.31 13.27 -9.24
CA GLU A 71 4.26 13.92 -10.03
C GLU A 71 3.76 15.22 -9.38
N GLU A 72 3.58 15.26 -8.05
CA GLU A 72 3.25 16.48 -7.30
C GLU A 72 4.28 17.60 -7.56
N MET A 73 5.58 17.28 -7.52
CA MET A 73 6.66 18.23 -7.84
C MET A 73 6.67 18.66 -9.31
N LYS A 74 6.35 17.76 -10.26
CA LYS A 74 6.22 18.11 -11.69
C LYS A 74 5.07 19.07 -11.94
N ILE A 75 3.95 18.91 -11.24
CA ILE A 75 2.80 19.82 -11.33
C ILE A 75 3.16 21.18 -10.71
N ALA A 76 3.79 21.20 -9.53
CA ALA A 76 4.28 22.42 -8.91
C ALA A 76 5.28 23.19 -9.80
N GLY A 77 6.15 22.48 -10.51
CA GLY A 77 7.09 23.06 -11.49
C GLY A 77 6.45 23.47 -12.83
N LYS A 78 5.24 22.98 -13.16
CA LYS A 78 4.54 23.23 -14.43
C LYS A 78 3.45 24.31 -14.38
N ASN A 79 3.44 25.17 -13.37
CA ASN A 79 2.64 26.40 -13.36
C ASN A 79 3.04 27.44 -14.44
N ARG A 80 3.76 27.05 -15.51
CA ARG A 80 4.15 27.93 -16.64
C ARG A 80 3.66 27.52 -18.03
N LYS A 81 3.00 26.37 -18.24
CA LYS A 81 2.35 26.09 -19.53
C LYS A 81 1.07 25.28 -19.34
N GLN A 82 -0.08 25.95 -19.41
CA GLN A 82 -1.35 25.32 -19.76
C GLN A 82 -1.23 24.73 -21.18
N GLY A 83 -0.76 23.49 -21.26
CA GLY A 83 -0.89 22.67 -22.46
C GLY A 83 -2.20 21.91 -22.36
N LYS A 84 -3.15 22.23 -23.25
CA LYS A 84 -4.45 21.56 -23.46
C LYS A 84 -4.42 20.07 -23.04
N GLY A 85 -5.24 19.71 -22.06
CA GLY A 85 -5.46 18.29 -21.74
C GLY A 85 -6.11 17.56 -22.92
N PRO A 86 -5.84 16.27 -23.13
CA PRO A 86 -6.72 15.46 -23.96
C PRO A 86 -7.99 15.18 -23.15
N LYS A 87 -9.09 15.87 -23.49
CA LYS A 87 -10.43 15.64 -22.93
C LYS A 87 -11.13 14.41 -23.52
N GLU A 88 -10.50 13.67 -24.44
CA GLU A 88 -11.07 12.47 -25.08
C GLU A 88 -10.02 11.36 -25.20
N GLY A 89 -10.37 10.13 -24.78
CA GLY A 89 -9.69 8.91 -25.26
C GLY A 89 -8.72 8.17 -24.34
N LEU A 90 -8.78 8.30 -23.00
CA LEU A 90 -8.02 7.42 -22.11
C LEU A 90 -8.51 5.97 -22.22
N LYS A 91 -7.67 5.09 -22.76
CA LYS A 91 -8.00 3.66 -22.93
C LYS A 91 -8.10 2.97 -21.58
N GLN A 92 -8.90 1.92 -21.47
CA GLN A 92 -8.94 1.12 -20.25
C GLN A 92 -7.69 0.24 -20.10
N ILE A 93 -7.02 -0.09 -21.21
CA ILE A 93 -5.83 -0.95 -21.23
C ILE A 93 -4.77 -0.32 -22.14
N TYR A 94 -3.52 -0.35 -21.69
CA TYR A 94 -2.32 -0.07 -22.48
C TYR A 94 -1.34 -1.24 -22.36
N TYR A 95 -0.65 -1.59 -23.45
CA TYR A 95 0.40 -2.63 -23.40
C TYR A 95 1.81 -2.04 -23.25
N LYS A 96 1.96 -0.72 -23.41
CA LYS A 96 3.21 0.00 -23.18
C LYS A 96 2.95 1.20 -22.28
N SER A 97 3.83 1.40 -21.29
CA SER A 97 3.75 2.56 -20.37
C SER A 97 4.03 3.89 -21.06
N SER A 98 4.76 3.88 -22.18
CA SER A 98 5.02 5.04 -23.04
C SER A 98 3.73 5.65 -23.60
N ASP A 99 2.73 4.80 -23.84
CA ASP A 99 1.50 5.16 -24.55
C ASP A 99 0.47 5.79 -23.59
N ILE A 100 0.70 5.64 -22.29
CA ILE A 100 -0.10 6.27 -21.25
C ILE A 100 0.37 7.71 -21.10
N PRO A 101 -0.51 8.72 -21.28
CA PRO A 101 -0.10 10.10 -21.14
C PRO A 101 0.41 10.33 -19.71
N GLY A 102 1.53 11.04 -19.58
CA GLY A 102 2.30 11.11 -18.33
C GLY A 102 1.47 11.51 -17.11
N ALA A 103 0.55 12.46 -17.27
CA ALA A 103 -0.34 12.93 -16.19
C ALA A 103 -1.30 11.86 -15.65
N TYR A 104 -1.52 10.77 -16.39
CA TYR A 104 -2.44 9.69 -16.03
C TYR A 104 -1.71 8.36 -15.84
N ARG A 105 -0.36 8.30 -15.87
CA ARG A 105 0.38 7.04 -15.66
C ARG A 105 0.06 6.37 -14.34
N LEU A 106 -0.14 7.19 -13.31
CA LEU A 106 -0.57 6.73 -11.99
C LEU A 106 -2.01 6.22 -11.99
N ASP A 107 -2.83 6.39 -13.02
CA ASP A 107 -4.17 5.81 -13.05
C ASP A 107 -4.19 4.36 -13.56
N TYR A 108 -3.03 3.78 -13.87
CA TYR A 108 -2.90 2.45 -14.46
C TYR A 108 -2.04 1.52 -13.59
N CYS A 109 -2.51 0.28 -13.48
CA CYS A 109 -1.93 -0.79 -12.71
C CYS A 109 -1.28 -1.79 -13.67
N LEU A 110 -0.02 -2.18 -13.43
CA LEU A 110 0.61 -3.27 -14.17
C LEU A 110 0.01 -4.61 -13.73
N VAL A 111 -0.56 -5.35 -14.66
CA VAL A 111 -1.23 -6.64 -14.47
C VAL A 111 -0.69 -7.61 -15.51
N TYR A 112 -0.47 -8.86 -15.11
CA TYR A 112 -0.10 -9.91 -16.05
C TYR A 112 -1.35 -10.41 -16.80
N ASP A 113 -1.33 -10.38 -18.12
CA ASP A 113 -2.36 -10.95 -18.97
C ASP A 113 -1.98 -12.37 -19.35
N THR A 114 -2.71 -13.35 -18.82
CA THR A 114 -2.48 -14.78 -19.06
C THR A 114 -2.88 -15.22 -20.45
N ASP A 115 -3.84 -14.54 -21.09
CA ASP A 115 -4.41 -14.97 -22.38
C ASP A 115 -3.44 -14.74 -23.54
N ILE A 116 -2.60 -13.72 -23.40
CA ILE A 116 -1.60 -13.29 -24.38
C ILE A 116 -0.17 -13.31 -23.83
N ASN A 117 -0.01 -13.86 -22.61
CA ASN A 117 1.26 -14.07 -21.94
C ASN A 117 2.17 -12.82 -21.88
N GLN A 118 1.57 -11.66 -21.58
CA GLN A 118 2.29 -10.38 -21.50
C GLN A 118 1.73 -9.45 -20.42
N TYR A 119 2.55 -8.53 -19.93
CA TYR A 119 2.09 -7.52 -18.99
C TYR A 119 1.29 -6.42 -19.70
N LYS A 120 0.20 -5.99 -19.06
CA LYS A 120 -0.64 -4.86 -19.48
C LYS A 120 -0.83 -3.87 -18.35
N TRP A 121 -1.02 -2.61 -18.72
CA TRP A 121 -1.38 -1.51 -17.85
C TRP A 121 -2.89 -1.33 -17.91
N LEU A 122 -3.59 -1.79 -16.88
CA LEU A 122 -5.04 -1.68 -16.75
C LEU A 122 -5.40 -0.44 -15.95
N ARG A 123 -6.34 0.36 -16.45
CA ARG A 123 -6.88 1.52 -15.74
C ARG A 123 -7.52 1.04 -14.44
N CYS A 124 -7.02 1.51 -13.30
CA CYS A 124 -7.49 1.05 -12.01
C CYS A 124 -8.91 1.64 -11.78
N ASN A 125 -9.95 0.79 -11.66
CA ASN A 125 -11.35 1.22 -11.46
C ASN A 125 -11.58 2.04 -10.19
N THR A 126 -10.70 1.87 -9.20
CA THR A 126 -10.51 2.76 -8.06
C THR A 126 -9.16 3.43 -8.23
N PRO A 127 -9.03 4.76 -8.10
CA PRO A 127 -7.74 5.41 -8.07
C PRO A 127 -7.05 4.99 -6.77
N ARG A 128 -6.29 3.90 -6.82
CA ARG A 128 -5.38 3.45 -5.76
C ARG A 128 -4.19 4.42 -5.58
N ASN A 129 -4.15 5.50 -6.36
CA ASN A 129 -2.98 6.34 -6.54
C ASN A 129 -3.23 7.83 -6.20
N THR A 130 -4.27 8.13 -5.42
CA THR A 130 -4.26 9.38 -4.67
C THR A 130 -3.48 9.17 -3.39
N ARG A 131 -2.68 10.17 -3.01
CA ARG A 131 -1.93 10.20 -1.77
C ARG A 131 -2.77 9.69 -0.59
N ALA A 132 -4.01 10.17 -0.50
CA ALA A 132 -4.99 9.87 0.55
C ALA A 132 -5.41 8.39 0.70
N LYS A 133 -5.04 7.50 -0.22
CA LYS A 133 -5.43 6.08 -0.21
C LYS A 133 -4.26 5.13 -0.30
N VAL A 134 -3.02 5.64 -0.26
CA VAL A 134 -1.83 4.84 -0.56
C VAL A 134 -1.64 3.67 0.41
N PHE A 135 -2.08 3.79 1.66
CA PHE A 135 -1.97 2.74 2.68
C PHE A 135 -3.28 2.01 2.96
N THR A 136 -4.26 2.03 2.05
CA THR A 136 -5.57 1.38 2.28
C THR A 136 -5.45 -0.07 2.75
N ILE A 137 -4.62 -0.88 2.06
CA ILE A 137 -4.44 -2.31 2.38
C ILE A 137 -3.62 -2.50 3.67
N PRO A 138 -2.45 -1.86 3.86
CA PRO A 138 -1.76 -1.93 5.14
C PRO A 138 -2.64 -1.54 6.34
N LYS A 139 -3.38 -0.44 6.26
CA LYS A 139 -4.24 0.03 7.35
C LYS A 139 -5.38 -0.94 7.65
N SER A 140 -5.95 -1.60 6.64
CA SER A 140 -7.02 -2.57 6.84
C SER A 140 -6.54 -3.84 7.53
N MET A 141 -5.25 -4.19 7.45
CA MET A 141 -4.67 -5.33 8.17
C MET A 141 -4.44 -5.06 9.67
N ILE A 142 -4.48 -3.81 10.13
CA ILE A 142 -4.21 -3.45 11.52
C ILE A 142 -5.49 -3.61 12.35
N GLY A 143 -5.52 -4.68 13.15
CA GLY A 143 -6.55 -4.95 14.15
C GLY A 143 -6.24 -4.27 15.49
N GLU A 144 -7.01 -4.64 16.53
CA GLU A 144 -6.89 -4.01 17.85
C GLU A 144 -5.56 -4.33 18.55
N ASP A 145 -5.12 -5.58 18.51
CA ASP A 145 -3.93 -6.10 19.20
C ASP A 145 -2.94 -6.79 18.26
N ARG A 146 -3.40 -7.21 17.07
CA ARG A 146 -2.63 -7.99 16.09
C ARG A 146 -3.00 -7.65 14.65
N LEU A 147 -2.15 -8.08 13.72
CA LEU A 147 -2.46 -8.04 12.30
C LEU A 147 -3.48 -9.13 11.94
N HIS A 148 -4.49 -8.78 11.16
CA HIS A 148 -5.50 -9.71 10.65
C HIS A 148 -5.56 -9.69 9.13
N TRP A 149 -6.13 -10.76 8.58
CA TRP A 149 -6.38 -10.89 7.16
C TRP A 149 -7.71 -10.22 6.79
N SER A 150 -7.63 -8.96 6.37
CA SER A 150 -8.81 -8.15 6.02
C SER A 150 -9.41 -8.55 4.67
N GLU A 151 -10.65 -8.13 4.39
CA GLU A 151 -11.29 -8.37 3.08
C GLU A 151 -10.53 -7.67 1.94
N GLU A 152 -9.99 -6.48 2.18
CA GLU A 152 -9.14 -5.78 1.21
C GLU A 152 -7.84 -6.55 0.93
N THR A 153 -7.29 -7.22 1.95
CA THR A 153 -6.14 -8.12 1.79
C THR A 153 -6.53 -9.34 0.97
N LYS A 154 -7.68 -9.97 1.26
CA LYS A 154 -8.19 -11.14 0.51
C LYS A 154 -8.44 -10.84 -0.96
N GLN A 155 -9.03 -9.68 -1.26
CA GLN A 155 -9.23 -9.24 -2.65
C GLN A 155 -7.93 -9.13 -3.44
N LYS A 156 -6.78 -8.92 -2.77
CA LYS A 156 -5.48 -8.80 -3.41
C LYS A 156 -4.65 -10.09 -3.38
N TRP A 157 -4.61 -10.77 -2.25
CA TRP A 157 -3.71 -11.89 -1.97
C TRP A 157 -4.43 -13.25 -1.95
N GLY A 158 -5.75 -13.27 -2.05
CA GLY A 158 -6.56 -14.48 -1.86
C GLY A 158 -6.78 -14.82 -0.39
N GLU A 159 -7.37 -15.98 -0.15
CA GLU A 159 -7.66 -16.49 1.20
C GLU A 159 -6.39 -16.77 2.02
N ASP A 160 -6.51 -16.69 3.34
CA ASP A 160 -5.41 -16.83 4.29
C ASP A 160 -4.97 -18.28 4.55
N SER A 161 -4.77 -19.09 3.51
CA SER A 161 -4.46 -20.52 3.71
C SER A 161 -3.17 -20.74 4.50
N ILE A 162 -2.17 -19.86 4.35
CA ILE A 162 -0.88 -19.96 5.05
C ILE A 162 -1.00 -19.50 6.50
N GLY A 163 -1.71 -18.41 6.79
CA GLY A 163 -1.92 -17.96 8.17
C GLY A 163 -2.78 -18.93 8.97
N GLN A 164 -3.80 -19.54 8.36
CA GLN A 164 -4.57 -20.60 9.02
C GLN A 164 -3.70 -21.81 9.39
N MET A 165 -2.76 -22.21 8.54
CA MET A 165 -1.83 -23.30 8.87
C MET A 165 -0.89 -22.91 10.02
N GLU A 166 -0.35 -21.68 10.02
CA GLU A 166 0.49 -21.18 11.12
C GLU A 166 -0.28 -21.15 12.46
N LEU A 167 -1.56 -20.78 12.46
CA LEU A 167 -2.41 -20.80 13.66
C LEU A 167 -2.52 -22.21 14.25
N VAL A 168 -2.72 -23.22 13.40
CA VAL A 168 -2.79 -24.62 13.83
C VAL A 168 -1.44 -25.07 14.40
N GLU A 169 -0.33 -24.76 13.72
CA GLU A 169 1.02 -25.09 14.21
C GLU A 169 1.32 -24.44 15.57
N ARG A 170 0.91 -23.18 15.79
CA ARG A 170 1.08 -22.52 17.10
C ARG A 170 0.24 -23.17 18.18
N ALA A 171 -0.97 -23.63 17.86
CA ALA A 171 -1.84 -24.30 18.83
C ALA A 171 -1.30 -25.68 19.25
N ILE A 172 -0.56 -26.36 18.38
CA ILE A 172 0.09 -27.65 18.68
C ILE A 172 1.37 -27.46 19.52
N ASN A 173 2.09 -26.36 19.30
CA ASN A 173 3.39 -26.10 19.94
C ASN A 173 3.31 -25.29 21.25
N ASN A 174 2.11 -24.86 21.66
CA ASN A 174 1.83 -24.20 22.94
C ASN A 174 1.30 -25.21 23.96
#